data_AF-A0A2Z4WAV3-F1
#
_entry.id   AF-A0A2Z4WAV3-F1
#
_cell.length_a   1.000
_cell.length_b   1.000
_cell.length_c   1.000
_cell.angle_alpha   90.00
_cell.angle_beta   90.00
_cell.angle_gamma   90.00
#
_symmetry.space_group_name_H-M   'P 1'
#
loop_
_entity.id
_entity.type
_entity.pdbx_description
1 polymer ?
#
loop_
_entity_poly.entity_id
_entity_poly.type
_entity_poly.pdbx_seq_one_letter_code
_entity_poly.pdbx_strand_id
1 'polypeptide(L)'
;MPIYRICTECGKRVLAGTLCSCEDKRRKEKYREYKHRRLQDKEERLRQRFYSNSTWLNLSEVIKKHYLGLCVLCWKQGLEEENQFTHHIETVKDRPDLRLREDNLIPLCDCCHKKVHRKMEMSYKDKVEIQNTLKNLIHEFNKEFYK
;
A
#
# COMPACT_ATOMS: atom_id res chain seq x y z
N MET A 1 -37.18 11.86 -5.99
CA MET A 1 -37.50 12.50 -4.68
C MET A 1 -36.28 12.40 -3.78
N PRO A 2 -35.91 13.45 -3.02
CA PRO A 2 -34.81 13.37 -2.08
C PRO A 2 -35.13 12.34 -0.99
N ILE A 3 -34.23 11.37 -0.82
CA ILE A 3 -34.32 10.35 0.23
C ILE A 3 -33.67 10.92 1.49
N TYR A 4 -34.30 10.73 2.65
CA TYR A 4 -33.79 11.20 3.93
C TYR A 4 -33.52 10.03 4.88
N ARG A 5 -32.60 10.23 5.82
CA ARG A 5 -32.30 9.32 6.94
C ARG A 5 -32.28 10.08 8.26
N ILE A 6 -32.19 9.36 9.37
CA ILE A 6 -32.13 9.92 10.73
C ILE A 6 -30.67 9.87 11.23
N CYS A 7 -30.15 10.95 11.86
CA CYS A 7 -28.83 10.94 12.54
C CYS A 7 -28.87 9.93 13.69
N THR A 8 -27.88 9.04 13.77
CA THR A 8 -27.80 8.01 14.82
C THR A 8 -27.47 8.56 16.21
N GLU A 9 -27.00 9.81 16.28
CA GLU A 9 -26.60 10.46 17.54
C GLU A 9 -27.66 11.41 18.11
N CYS A 10 -28.30 12.22 17.26
CA CYS A 10 -29.21 13.29 17.71
C CYS A 10 -30.63 13.18 17.16
N GLY A 11 -30.92 12.18 16.33
CA GLY A 11 -32.27 11.94 15.79
C GLY A 11 -32.75 12.93 14.72
N LYS A 12 -31.91 13.88 14.26
CA LYS A 12 -32.30 14.83 13.21
C LYS A 12 -32.43 14.17 11.84
N ARG A 13 -33.40 14.60 11.04
CA ARG A 13 -33.56 14.19 9.63
C ARG A 13 -32.47 14.85 8.78
N VAL A 14 -31.71 14.05 8.04
CA VAL A 14 -30.64 14.50 7.13
C VAL A 14 -30.80 13.86 5.76
N LEU A 15 -30.28 14.49 4.71
CA LEU A 15 -30.30 13.96 3.35
C LEU A 15 -29.50 12.65 3.28
N ALA A 16 -30.06 11.62 2.64
CA ALA A 16 -29.36 10.37 2.41
C ALA A 16 -28.08 10.64 1.59
N GLY A 17 -26.94 10.11 2.07
CA GLY A 17 -25.61 10.40 1.53
C GLY A 17 -24.84 11.51 2.25
N THR A 18 -25.50 12.33 3.10
CA THR A 18 -24.82 13.34 3.92
C THR A 18 -24.68 12.88 5.37
N LEU A 19 -23.65 13.38 6.06
CA LEU A 19 -23.44 13.19 7.49
C LEU A 19 -23.99 14.40 8.24
N CYS A 20 -24.68 14.13 9.35
CA CYS A 20 -25.03 15.19 10.26
C CYS A 20 -23.79 15.63 11.05
N SER A 21 -23.75 16.88 11.52
CA SER A 21 -22.60 17.41 12.28
C SER A 21 -22.32 16.64 13.57
N CYS A 22 -23.36 16.04 14.19
CA CYS A 22 -23.25 15.09 15.30
C CYS A 22 -22.34 13.90 14.94
N GLU A 23 -22.66 13.23 13.84
CA GLU A 23 -21.98 12.01 13.38
C GLU A 23 -20.56 12.33 12.91
N ASP A 24 -20.37 13.45 12.22
CA ASP A 24 -19.04 13.88 11.78
C ASP A 24 -18.12 14.14 12.98
N LYS A 25 -18.60 14.83 14.02
CA LYS A 25 -17.84 15.02 15.27
C LYS A 25 -17.48 13.68 15.93
N ARG A 26 -18.46 12.79 16.11
CA ARG A 26 -18.22 11.47 16.71
C ARG A 26 -17.24 10.62 15.89
N ARG A 27 -17.34 10.67 14.56
CA ARG A 27 -16.41 9.97 13.65
C ARG A 27 -15.00 10.51 13.79
N LYS A 28 -14.84 11.83 13.88
CA LYS A 28 -13.53 12.48 14.11
C LYS A 28 -12.95 12.10 15.47
N GLU A 29 -13.74 12.09 16.53
CA GLU A 29 -13.31 11.65 17.87
C GLU A 29 -12.86 10.19 17.87
N LYS A 30 -13.69 9.26 17.36
CA LYS A 30 -13.31 7.85 17.22
C LYS A 30 -12.02 7.66 16.42
N TYR A 31 -11.84 8.43 15.34
CA TYR A 31 -10.61 8.39 14.55
C TYR A 31 -9.39 8.89 15.36
N ARG A 32 -9.55 9.97 16.15
CA ARG A 32 -8.49 10.47 17.04
C ARG A 32 -8.10 9.44 18.09
N GLU A 33 -9.07 8.80 18.73
CA GLU A 33 -8.83 7.72 19.70
C GLU A 33 -8.13 6.52 19.07
N TYR A 34 -8.60 6.07 17.91
CA TYR A 34 -7.97 4.99 17.15
C TYR A 34 -6.52 5.33 16.80
N LYS A 35 -6.27 6.54 16.28
CA LYS A 35 -4.92 7.02 15.96
C LYS A 35 -4.04 7.08 17.20
N HIS A 36 -4.57 7.59 18.32
CA HIS A 36 -3.83 7.67 19.58
C HIS A 36 -3.42 6.28 20.08
N ARG A 37 -4.34 5.31 20.09
CA ARG A 37 -4.04 3.93 20.48
C ARG A 37 -3.00 3.27 19.57
N ARG A 38 -3.10 3.42 18.25
CA ARG A 38 -2.12 2.84 17.32
C ARG A 38 -0.72 3.42 17.49
N LEU A 39 -0.61 4.70 17.81
CA LEU A 39 0.69 5.34 17.99
C LEU A 39 1.35 5.02 19.34
N GLN A 40 0.65 4.41 20.30
CA GLN A 40 1.26 3.90 21.53
C GLN A 40 2.22 2.75 21.25
N ASP A 41 1.92 1.94 20.25
CA ASP A 41 2.82 0.88 19.78
C ASP A 41 4.06 1.50 19.10
N LYS A 42 5.23 1.14 19.60
CA LYS A 42 6.52 1.66 19.13
C LYS A 42 6.82 1.22 17.70
N GLU A 43 6.53 -0.03 17.35
CA GLU A 43 6.78 -0.58 16.02
C GLU A 43 5.88 0.07 14.98
N GLU A 44 4.60 0.24 15.30
CA GLU A 44 3.63 0.92 14.44
C GLU A 44 4.02 2.39 14.22
N ARG A 45 4.47 3.08 15.27
CA ARG A 45 4.96 4.47 15.17
C ARG A 45 6.18 4.57 14.25
N LEU A 46 7.13 3.64 14.38
CA LEU A 46 8.32 3.59 13.52
C LEU A 46 7.96 3.28 12.06
N ARG A 47 7.01 2.36 11.85
CA ARG A 47 6.46 2.03 10.53
C ARG A 47 5.83 3.25 9.87
N GLN A 48 4.93 3.95 10.57
CA GLN A 48 4.30 5.17 10.03
C GLN A 48 5.33 6.24 9.69
N ARG A 49 6.30 6.46 10.58
CA ARG A 49 7.38 7.43 10.35
C ARG A 49 8.17 7.09 9.10
N PHE A 50 8.47 5.81 8.86
CA PHE A 50 9.16 5.35 7.67
C PHE A 50 8.37 5.67 6.39
N TYR A 51 7.08 5.31 6.34
CA TYR A 51 6.26 5.55 5.14
C TYR A 51 5.95 7.04 4.91
N SER A 52 5.97 7.87 5.96
CA SER A 52 5.87 9.33 5.83
C SER A 52 7.20 10.02 5.57
N ASN A 53 8.32 9.29 5.58
CA ASN A 53 9.65 9.87 5.40
C ASN A 53 9.86 10.30 3.94
N SER A 54 10.41 11.50 3.73
CA SER A 54 10.71 12.02 2.39
C SER A 54 11.66 11.10 1.62
N THR A 55 12.62 10.46 2.29
CA THR A 55 13.53 9.49 1.66
C THR A 55 12.77 8.35 1.00
N TRP A 56 11.77 7.78 1.68
CA TRP A 56 10.96 6.69 1.14
C TRP A 56 10.07 7.18 -0.01
N LEU A 57 9.40 8.32 0.18
CA LEU A 57 8.51 8.89 -0.83
C LEU A 57 9.27 9.16 -2.14
N ASN A 58 10.44 9.79 -2.05
CA ASN A 58 11.27 10.07 -3.21
C ASN A 58 11.77 8.78 -3.88
N LEU A 59 12.27 7.83 -3.09
CA LEU A 59 12.74 6.54 -3.62
C LEU A 59 11.63 5.78 -4.33
N SER A 60 10.42 5.75 -3.73
CA SER A 60 9.26 5.10 -4.33
C SER A 60 8.94 5.71 -5.71
N GLU A 61 8.97 7.04 -5.83
CA GLU A 61 8.71 7.71 -7.12
C GLU A 61 9.83 7.47 -8.14
N VAL A 62 11.09 7.44 -7.70
CA VAL A 62 12.23 7.07 -8.58
C VAL A 62 12.05 5.64 -9.11
N ILE A 63 11.72 4.68 -8.24
CA ILE A 63 11.48 3.29 -8.63
C ILE A 63 10.34 3.20 -9.63
N LYS A 64 9.18 3.82 -9.36
CA LYS A 64 8.06 3.79 -10.31
C LYS A 64 8.44 4.32 -11.70
N LYS A 65 9.24 5.39 -11.76
CA LYS A 65 9.73 5.97 -13.02
C LYS A 65 10.77 5.08 -13.70
N HIS A 66 11.66 4.43 -12.94
CA HIS A 66 12.63 3.47 -13.45
C HIS A 66 11.95 2.30 -14.16
N TYR A 67 10.79 1.85 -13.69
CA TYR A 67 10.02 0.82 -14.39
C TYR A 67 8.98 1.42 -15.37
N LEU A 68 9.28 2.58 -15.95
CA LEU A 68 8.49 3.25 -16.99
C LEU A 68 7.03 3.55 -16.60
N GLY A 69 6.73 3.64 -15.30
CA GLY A 69 5.34 3.78 -14.83
C GLY A 69 4.51 2.49 -14.91
N LEU A 70 5.12 1.36 -15.28
CA LEU A 70 4.44 0.08 -15.47
C LEU A 70 4.47 -0.79 -14.22
N CYS A 71 3.45 -1.62 -14.07
CA CYS A 71 3.41 -2.76 -13.16
C CYS A 71 4.27 -3.89 -13.73
N VAL A 72 5.36 -4.27 -13.05
CA VAL A 72 6.32 -5.27 -13.55
C VAL A 72 5.68 -6.65 -13.74
N LEU A 73 4.75 -7.03 -12.86
CA LEU A 73 4.02 -8.30 -13.01
C LEU A 73 3.09 -8.31 -14.24
N CYS A 74 2.49 -7.17 -14.57
CA CYS A 74 1.63 -7.04 -15.75
C CYS A 74 2.47 -7.00 -17.02
N TRP A 75 3.58 -6.26 -17.01
CA TRP A 75 4.54 -6.24 -18.12
C TRP A 75 5.00 -7.65 -18.49
N LYS A 76 5.32 -8.51 -17.52
CA LYS A 76 5.71 -9.90 -17.80
C LYS A 76 4.61 -10.71 -18.51
N GLN A 77 3.35 -10.37 -18.27
CA GLN A 77 2.19 -10.98 -18.91
C GLN A 77 1.85 -10.34 -20.26
N GLY A 78 2.63 -9.38 -20.74
CA GLY A 78 2.35 -8.62 -21.96
C GLY A 78 1.24 -7.57 -21.78
N LEU A 79 0.99 -7.13 -20.55
CA LEU A 79 -0.03 -6.13 -20.21
C LEU A 79 0.60 -4.80 -19.81
N GLU A 80 0.02 -3.70 -20.30
CA GLU A 80 0.47 -2.32 -20.05
C GLU A 80 -0.37 -1.66 -18.95
N GLU A 81 -0.24 -2.16 -17.71
CA GLU A 81 -0.95 -1.60 -16.55
C GLU A 81 -0.05 -0.63 -15.77
N GLU A 82 -0.61 0.51 -15.37
CA GLU A 82 0.10 1.53 -14.57
C GLU A 82 0.41 1.01 -13.16
N ASN A 83 1.61 1.34 -12.65
CA ASN A 83 1.94 1.08 -11.25
C ASN A 83 1.31 2.12 -10.31
N GLN A 84 0.86 1.65 -9.15
CA GLN A 84 0.25 2.49 -8.12
C GLN A 84 1.02 2.41 -6.80
N PHE A 85 1.63 1.26 -6.54
CA PHE A 85 2.31 0.95 -5.29
C PHE A 85 3.73 0.43 -5.54
N THR A 86 4.66 0.87 -4.70
CA THR A 86 6.00 0.27 -4.63
C THR A 86 5.98 -0.79 -3.53
N HIS A 87 6.16 -2.05 -3.92
CA HIS A 87 6.12 -3.19 -3.02
C HIS A 87 7.53 -3.58 -2.56
N HIS A 88 7.67 -3.84 -1.26
CA HIS A 88 8.87 -4.45 -0.68
C HIS A 88 8.85 -5.96 -0.89
N ILE A 89 9.78 -6.50 -1.70
CA ILE A 89 9.88 -7.95 -1.93
C ILE A 89 10.12 -8.68 -0.60
N GLU A 90 11.18 -8.30 0.11
CA GLU A 90 11.39 -8.63 1.52
C GLU A 90 10.75 -7.56 2.38
N THR A 91 9.75 -7.95 3.17
CA THR A 91 8.94 -6.97 3.91
C THR A 91 9.79 -6.22 4.93
N VAL A 92 9.43 -4.95 5.18
CA VAL A 92 10.12 -4.10 6.19
C VAL A 92 10.10 -4.73 7.59
N LYS A 93 9.09 -5.55 7.89
CA LYS A 93 8.99 -6.27 9.17
C LYS A 93 10.10 -7.32 9.31
N ASP A 94 10.40 -8.04 8.24
CA ASP A 94 11.35 -9.15 8.25
C ASP A 94 12.79 -8.67 7.98
N ARG A 95 12.96 -7.70 7.07
CA ARG A 95 14.25 -7.19 6.61
C ARG A 95 14.28 -5.66 6.60
N PRO A 96 14.32 -5.01 7.77
CA PRO A 96 14.37 -3.55 7.88
C PRO A 96 15.66 -2.96 7.27
N ASP A 97 16.73 -3.74 7.16
CA ASP A 97 17.98 -3.38 6.49
C ASP A 97 17.80 -3.19 4.97
N LEU A 98 16.83 -3.87 4.36
CA LEU A 98 16.55 -3.81 2.92
C LEU A 98 15.48 -2.77 2.53
N ARG A 99 14.93 -2.02 3.49
CA ARG A 99 13.74 -1.16 3.26
C ARG A 99 13.95 -0.01 2.27
N LEU A 100 15.20 0.40 2.03
CA LEU A 100 15.61 1.44 1.07
C LEU A 100 16.49 0.89 -0.07
N ARG A 101 16.57 -0.44 -0.20
CA ARG A 101 17.38 -1.08 -1.23
C ARG A 101 16.56 -1.21 -2.51
N GLU A 102 17.04 -0.65 -3.62
CA GLU A 102 16.33 -0.63 -4.91
C GLU A 102 16.04 -2.03 -5.45
N ASP A 103 16.98 -2.97 -5.27
CA ASP A 103 16.86 -4.38 -5.62
C ASP A 103 15.80 -5.15 -4.80
N ASN A 104 15.26 -4.52 -3.74
CA ASN A 104 14.19 -5.04 -2.91
C ASN A 104 12.82 -4.37 -3.18
N LEU A 105 12.75 -3.48 -4.17
CA LEU A 105 11.55 -2.70 -4.48
C LEU A 105 11.05 -3.03 -5.89
N ILE A 106 9.75 -3.31 -6.00
CA ILE A 106 9.10 -3.58 -7.28
C ILE A 106 7.78 -2.80 -7.39
N PRO A 107 7.57 -2.02 -8.47
CA PRO A 107 6.32 -1.31 -8.66
C PRO A 107 5.22 -2.20 -9.24
N LEU A 108 4.02 -2.11 -8.66
CA LEU A 108 2.86 -2.95 -8.96
C LEU A 108 1.57 -2.10 -9.02
N CYS A 109 0.59 -2.56 -9.81
CA CYS A 109 -0.78 -2.07 -9.75
C CYS A 109 -1.49 -2.60 -8.48
N ASP A 110 -2.62 -2.00 -8.07
CA ASP A 110 -3.39 -2.44 -6.89
C ASP A 110 -3.73 -3.95 -6.92
N CYS A 111 -4.16 -4.46 -8.08
CA CYS A 111 -4.54 -5.85 -8.25
C CYS A 111 -3.36 -6.81 -8.02
N CYS A 112 -2.21 -6.54 -8.66
CA CYS A 112 -1.00 -7.35 -8.47
C CYS A 112 -0.45 -7.23 -7.05
N HIS A 113 -0.47 -6.03 -6.47
CA HIS A 113 -0.03 -5.79 -5.11
C HIS A 113 -0.83 -6.65 -4.10
N LYS A 114 -2.17 -6.67 -4.21
CA LYS A 114 -3.04 -7.52 -3.39
C LYS A 114 -2.79 -9.02 -3.61
N LYS A 115 -2.60 -9.44 -4.87
CA LYS A 115 -2.28 -10.84 -5.19
C LYS A 115 -0.97 -11.30 -4.53
N VAL A 116 0.05 -10.45 -4.55
CA VAL A 116 1.35 -10.74 -3.90
C VAL A 116 1.18 -10.87 -2.40
N HIS A 117 0.53 -9.92 -1.71
CA HIS A 117 0.27 -10.03 -0.27
C HIS A 117 -0.51 -11.29 0.08
N ARG A 118 -1.57 -11.61 -0.68
CA ARG A 118 -2.35 -12.83 -0.48
C ARG A 118 -1.46 -14.08 -0.55
N LYS A 119 -0.55 -14.16 -1.53
CA LYS A 119 0.41 -15.28 -1.63
C LYS A 119 1.39 -15.31 -0.44
N MET A 120 1.89 -14.15 0.01
CA MET A 120 2.80 -14.09 1.16
C MET A 120 2.15 -14.52 2.48
N GLU A 121 0.84 -14.30 2.61
CA GLU A 121 0.06 -14.66 3.81
C GLU A 121 -0.43 -16.12 3.80
N MET A 122 -0.38 -16.81 2.65
CA MET A 122 -0.85 -18.21 2.53
C MET A 122 0.05 -19.21 3.26
N SER A 123 1.36 -19.19 2.99
CA SER A 123 2.33 -20.04 3.66
C SER A 123 3.74 -19.49 3.54
N TYR A 124 4.66 -19.98 4.38
CA TYR A 124 6.08 -19.64 4.27
C TYR A 124 6.66 -20.03 2.91
N LYS A 125 6.26 -21.20 2.38
CA LYS A 125 6.72 -21.67 1.07
C LYS A 125 6.26 -20.74 -0.05
N ASP A 126 4.98 -20.37 -0.05
CA ASP A 126 4.40 -19.46 -1.05
C ASP A 126 5.04 -18.08 -1.00
N LYS A 127 5.34 -17.59 0.21
CA LYS A 127 6.06 -16.34 0.43
C LYS A 127 7.45 -16.37 -0.23
N VAL A 128 8.25 -17.41 0.04
CA VAL A 128 9.59 -17.52 -0.54
C VAL A 128 9.51 -17.66 -2.06
N GLU A 129 8.55 -18.43 -2.58
CA GLU A 129 8.35 -18.61 -4.01
C GLU A 129 8.00 -17.30 -4.72
N ILE A 130 7.05 -16.52 -4.19
CA ILE A 130 6.68 -15.23 -4.79
C ILE A 130 7.84 -14.24 -4.69
N GLN A 131 8.57 -14.19 -3.58
CA GLN A 131 9.73 -13.32 -3.43
C GLN A 131 10.82 -13.60 -4.45
N ASN A 132 11.14 -14.88 -4.68
CA ASN A 132 12.11 -15.27 -5.72
C ASN A 132 11.60 -14.92 -7.11
N THR A 133 10.31 -15.12 -7.37
CA THR A 133 9.69 -14.71 -8.64
C THR A 133 9.86 -13.20 -8.87
N LEU A 134 9.56 -12.36 -7.88
CA LEU A 134 9.71 -10.90 -8.01
C LEU A 134 11.17 -10.48 -8.24
N LYS A 135 12.14 -11.12 -7.56
CA LYS A 135 13.57 -10.86 -7.78
C LYS A 135 14.00 -11.19 -9.20
N ASN A 136 13.53 -12.31 -9.75
CA ASN A 136 13.82 -12.69 -11.13
C ASN A 136 13.20 -11.69 -12.12
N LEU A 137 11.98 -11.20 -11.86
CA LEU A 137 11.34 -10.20 -12.71
C LEU A 137 12.11 -8.88 -12.75
N ILE A 138 12.67 -8.43 -11.63
CA ILE A 138 13.56 -7.26 -11.61
C ILE A 138 14.75 -7.49 -12.54
N HIS A 139 15.38 -8.67 -12.49
CA HIS A 139 16.51 -8.99 -13.35
C HIS A 139 16.15 -9.04 -14.83
N GLU A 140 15.01 -9.64 -15.16
CA GLU A 140 14.50 -9.73 -16.53
C GLU A 140 14.16 -8.35 -17.09
N PHE A 141 13.45 -7.52 -16.33
CA PHE A 141 13.10 -6.16 -16.74
C PHE A 141 14.34 -5.31 -16.99
N ASN A 142 15.29 -5.32 -16.04
CA ASN A 142 16.53 -4.58 -16.19
C ASN A 142 17.37 -5.12 -17.36
N LYS A 143 17.27 -6.41 -17.69
CA LYS A 143 17.92 -6.99 -18.87
C LYS A 143 17.29 -6.54 -20.18
N GLU A 144 15.99 -6.26 -20.20
CA GLU A 144 15.29 -5.85 -21.42
C GLU A 144 15.45 -4.35 -21.71
N PHE A 145 15.43 -3.51 -20.68
CA PHE A 145 15.42 -2.04 -20.84
C PHE A 145 16.75 -1.35 -20.50
N TYR A 146 17.63 -1.99 -19.73
CA TYR A 146 18.84 -1.35 -19.16
C TYR A 146 20.12 -2.18 -19.30
N LYS A 147 20.11 -3.30 -20.06
CA LYS A 147 21.30 -4.07 -20.44
C LYS A 147 21.58 -3.98 -21.92
#